data_AF-I4FLL9-F1
#
_entry.id   AF-I4FLL9-F1
#
_cell.length_a   1.000
_cell.length_b   1.000
_cell.length_c   1.000
_cell.angle_alpha   90.00
_cell.angle_beta   90.00
_cell.angle_gamma   90.00
#
_symmetry.space_group_name_H-M   'P 1'
#
loop_
_entity.id
_entity.type
_entity.pdbx_description
1 polymer ?
#
loop_
_entity_poly.entity_id
_entity_poly.type
_entity_poly.pdbx_seq_one_letter_code
_entity_poly.pdbx_strand_id
1 'polypeptide(L)'
;MNLKSSLKFTLLFSLLGGCLLTTPSQATLFEQREVNQEDFIAIARPYGNGKYDLLILQQIPGKRQCWAVNGTEPTIVQPLLLDFDFTGSCERATDSNGYSLRIQGKDYGLEYLLRIVQRNGELVLVGTPRNPRQSEVIIGRTKGLGTGLMQIYLIDGWRFTKRSLAGQNLSHIYLTADSPSFNPPPELLAGTQSSIPPTPPPRESVKAETPVNPAANPEVREYTFTAAETAVESNPQPVVNNPVPEPNLTPPSPVTPNLPPLTPPNSQNNNAIVPPPPPRNLGNPRSLSDVITFNRAAANPSSGNMSNSSRQGFKVVIEAKTESDRTRVRSLYPDAFPTSHQGRRVWQIGAFSSRDKAENALQSLAPLRGSIVPF
;
A
#
# COMPACT_ATOMS: atom_id res chain seq x y z
N MET A 1 39.31 71.66 -52.69
CA MET A 1 39.62 70.46 -53.48
C MET A 1 39.61 69.25 -52.57
N ASN A 2 38.80 68.26 -52.93
CA ASN A 2 38.81 66.84 -52.55
C ASN A 2 38.60 66.42 -51.08
N LEU A 3 38.02 65.25 -50.77
CA LEU A 3 36.93 64.42 -51.30
C LEU A 3 36.83 63.24 -50.30
N LYS A 4 35.63 62.92 -49.83
CA LYS A 4 35.17 61.59 -49.36
C LYS A 4 35.92 60.89 -48.19
N SER A 5 35.18 60.67 -47.10
CA SER A 5 35.10 59.33 -46.50
C SER A 5 33.68 59.09 -45.99
N SER A 6 32.91 58.31 -46.74
CA SER A 6 31.59 57.81 -46.35
C SER A 6 31.80 56.56 -45.51
N LEU A 7 31.55 56.69 -44.21
CA LEU A 7 31.53 55.57 -43.29
C LEU A 7 30.23 54.78 -43.54
N LYS A 8 30.33 53.66 -44.24
CA LYS A 8 29.20 52.75 -44.47
C LYS A 8 28.92 52.00 -43.17
N PHE A 9 27.81 52.33 -42.51
CA PHE A 9 27.29 51.57 -41.38
C PHE A 9 26.55 50.34 -41.93
N THR A 10 27.25 49.22 -42.09
CA THR A 10 26.61 47.95 -42.48
C THR A 10 25.93 47.36 -41.25
N LEU A 11 24.61 47.52 -41.19
CA LEU A 11 23.72 46.94 -40.19
C LEU A 11 23.54 45.44 -40.52
N LEU A 12 24.34 44.56 -39.90
CA LEU A 12 24.10 43.12 -39.93
C LEU A 12 23.03 42.77 -38.89
N PHE A 13 21.78 42.64 -39.33
CA PHE A 13 20.72 41.99 -38.58
C PHE A 13 20.94 40.47 -38.65
N SER A 14 21.69 39.91 -37.69
CA SER A 14 21.76 38.46 -37.50
C SER A 14 20.46 37.98 -36.84
N LEU A 15 19.49 37.55 -37.65
CA LEU A 15 18.39 36.69 -37.20
C LEU A 15 18.99 35.33 -36.79
N LEU A 16 19.42 35.21 -35.54
CA LEU A 16 19.61 33.89 -34.91
C LEU A 16 18.22 33.35 -34.58
N GLY A 17 17.63 32.65 -35.55
CA GLY A 17 16.48 31.77 -35.32
C GLY A 17 16.90 30.65 -34.38
N GLY A 18 16.70 30.84 -33.09
CA GLY A 18 16.88 29.82 -32.07
C GLY A 18 15.86 28.71 -32.27
N CYS A 19 16.23 27.70 -33.06
CA CYS A 19 15.56 26.40 -33.06
C CYS A 19 15.74 25.81 -31.65
N LEU A 20 14.71 25.93 -30.82
CA LEU A 20 14.57 25.15 -29.59
C LEU A 20 14.52 23.67 -30.00
N LEU A 21 15.67 23.00 -29.96
CA LEU A 21 15.74 21.54 -30.03
C LEU A 21 15.04 21.00 -28.78
N THR A 22 13.76 20.66 -28.92
CA THR A 22 13.03 19.90 -27.91
C THR A 22 13.60 18.49 -27.94
N THR A 23 14.52 18.19 -27.02
CA THR A 23 14.95 16.80 -26.80
C THR A 23 13.72 15.99 -26.40
N PRO A 24 13.38 14.90 -27.10
CA PRO A 24 12.27 14.06 -26.68
C PRO A 24 12.54 13.58 -25.26
N SER A 25 11.58 13.82 -24.36
CA SER A 25 11.60 13.22 -23.02
C SER A 25 11.42 11.72 -23.19
N GLN A 26 12.51 10.96 -23.06
CA GLN A 26 12.46 9.51 -22.97
C GLN A 26 11.73 9.15 -21.68
N ALA A 27 10.53 8.59 -21.79
CA ALA A 27 9.84 8.01 -20.64
C ALA A 27 10.77 6.94 -20.06
N THR A 28 11.34 7.23 -18.90
CA THR A 28 12.21 6.28 -18.20
C THR A 28 11.37 5.09 -17.78
N LEU A 29 11.54 3.96 -18.47
CA LEU A 29 10.92 2.72 -18.08
C LEU A 29 11.65 2.18 -16.86
N PHE A 30 10.92 1.96 -15.77
CA PHE A 30 11.48 1.26 -14.63
C PHE A 30 11.64 -0.22 -14.95
N GLU A 31 12.85 -0.71 -14.72
CA GLU A 31 13.20 -2.12 -14.79
C GLU A 31 12.84 -2.83 -13.47
N GLN A 32 12.92 -4.15 -13.48
CA GLN A 32 12.86 -4.96 -12.26
C GLN A 32 14.19 -5.68 -12.07
N ARG A 33 14.61 -5.87 -10.82
CA ARG A 33 15.80 -6.65 -10.47
C ARG A 33 15.40 -7.79 -9.55
N GLU A 34 15.94 -8.97 -9.85
CA GLU A 34 15.77 -10.16 -9.02
C GLU A 34 16.35 -9.93 -7.62
N VAL A 35 15.70 -10.53 -6.63
CA VAL A 35 16.12 -10.47 -5.22
C VAL A 35 16.13 -11.87 -4.62
N ASN A 36 16.87 -12.01 -3.52
CA ASN A 36 16.79 -13.22 -2.70
C ASN A 36 15.44 -13.25 -1.98
N GLN A 37 14.65 -14.30 -2.21
CA GLN A 37 13.28 -14.38 -1.70
C GLN A 37 13.24 -14.54 -0.19
N GLU A 38 14.24 -15.16 0.41
CA GLU A 38 14.34 -15.36 1.87
C GLU A 38 14.57 -14.05 2.63
N ASP A 39 14.99 -12.99 1.93
CA ASP A 39 15.12 -11.66 2.50
C ASP A 39 13.76 -10.94 2.60
N PHE A 40 12.66 -11.53 2.12
CA PHE A 40 11.35 -10.88 2.07
C PHE A 40 10.25 -11.72 2.72
N ILE A 41 9.29 -11.03 3.33
CA ILE A 41 8.08 -11.65 3.84
C ILE A 41 6.87 -10.77 3.54
N ALA A 42 5.83 -11.37 2.94
CA ALA A 42 4.51 -10.75 2.84
C ALA A 42 3.67 -11.10 4.06
N ILE A 43 2.99 -10.11 4.62
CA ILE A 43 2.31 -10.19 5.90
C ILE A 43 0.90 -9.62 5.74
N ALA A 44 -0.09 -10.37 6.19
CA ALA A 44 -1.43 -9.88 6.43
C ALA A 44 -1.45 -9.20 7.80
N ARG A 45 -1.49 -7.86 7.80
CA ARG A 45 -1.53 -7.07 9.03
C ARG A 45 -2.97 -6.66 9.33
N PRO A 46 -3.50 -6.97 10.54
CA PRO A 46 -4.82 -6.52 10.93
C PRO A 46 -4.78 -5.02 11.24
N TYR A 47 -5.78 -4.28 10.76
CA TYR A 47 -5.97 -2.86 11.11
C TYR A 47 -7.35 -2.59 11.73
N GLY A 48 -8.06 -3.64 12.14
CA GLY A 48 -9.34 -3.57 12.87
C GLY A 48 -10.54 -4.05 12.06
N ASN A 49 -11.65 -4.34 12.75
CA ASN A 49 -12.92 -4.79 12.16
C ASN A 49 -12.79 -6.02 11.24
N GLY A 50 -11.87 -6.94 11.56
CA GLY A 50 -11.59 -8.11 10.72
C GLY A 50 -11.00 -7.78 9.35
N LYS A 51 -10.46 -6.57 9.17
CA LYS A 51 -9.82 -6.12 7.93
C LYS A 51 -8.30 -6.20 8.03
N TYR A 52 -7.68 -6.43 6.87
CA TYR A 52 -6.25 -6.67 6.74
C TYR A 52 -5.66 -5.85 5.59
N ASP A 53 -4.46 -5.32 5.78
CA ASP A 53 -3.64 -4.72 4.74
C ASP A 53 -2.34 -5.49 4.53
N LEU A 54 -1.74 -5.30 3.36
CA LEU A 54 -0.48 -5.95 3.01
C LEU A 54 0.67 -5.15 3.59
N LEU A 55 1.52 -5.82 4.36
CA LEU A 55 2.84 -5.35 4.74
C LEU A 55 3.87 -6.28 4.09
N ILE A 56 4.85 -5.72 3.39
CA ILE A 56 6.04 -6.46 2.97
C ILE A 56 7.23 -5.93 3.77
N LEU A 57 7.98 -6.83 4.41
CA LEU A 57 9.25 -6.52 5.04
C LEU A 57 10.39 -7.07 4.19
N GLN A 58 11.49 -6.33 4.14
CA GLN A 58 12.77 -6.81 3.65
C GLN A 58 13.78 -6.84 4.80
N GLN A 59 14.46 -7.97 4.98
CA GLN A 59 15.65 -8.12 5.79
C GLN A 59 16.86 -7.62 5.01
N ILE A 60 17.67 -6.74 5.61
CA ILE A 60 18.99 -6.43 5.06
C ILE A 60 19.96 -7.52 5.52
N PRO A 61 20.65 -8.23 4.59
CA PRO A 61 21.56 -9.31 4.94
C PRO A 61 22.64 -8.89 5.93
N GLY A 62 22.91 -9.75 6.92
CA GLY A 62 23.92 -9.50 7.96
C GLY A 62 23.55 -8.43 8.98
N LYS A 63 22.31 -7.93 8.98
CA LYS A 63 21.79 -6.98 9.98
C LYS A 63 20.93 -7.69 11.02
N ARG A 64 20.42 -6.92 11.98
CA ARG A 64 19.55 -7.43 13.03
C ARG A 64 18.26 -7.99 12.41
N GLN A 65 17.81 -9.12 12.93
CA GLN A 65 16.62 -9.82 12.45
C GLN A 65 15.36 -8.94 12.60
N CYS A 66 14.60 -8.83 11.51
CA CYS A 66 13.43 -7.95 11.43
C CYS A 66 12.13 -8.65 11.85
N TRP A 67 12.04 -9.97 11.73
CA TRP A 67 10.88 -10.76 12.13
C TRP A 67 11.27 -12.17 12.58
N ALA A 68 10.40 -12.80 13.35
CA ALA A 68 10.39 -14.24 13.57
C ALA A 68 9.04 -14.82 13.13
N VAL A 69 9.00 -16.13 12.88
CA VAL A 69 7.76 -16.84 12.51
C VAL A 69 7.51 -18.00 13.46
N ASN A 70 6.24 -18.31 13.70
CA ASN A 70 5.82 -19.46 14.49
C ASN A 70 4.56 -20.09 13.89
N GLY A 71 4.44 -21.42 14.00
CA GLY A 71 3.36 -22.18 13.38
C GLY A 71 3.52 -22.32 11.87
N THR A 72 2.56 -23.00 11.25
CA THR A 72 2.59 -23.31 9.81
C THR A 72 1.26 -23.02 9.09
N GLU A 73 0.11 -23.10 9.78
CA GLU A 73 -1.23 -22.98 9.20
C GLU A 73 -2.25 -22.35 10.19
N PRO A 74 -2.33 -21.01 10.28
CA PRO A 74 -1.46 -20.05 9.63
C PRO A 74 -0.14 -19.87 10.40
N THR A 75 0.87 -19.42 9.66
CA THR A 75 2.13 -18.95 10.25
C THR A 75 1.95 -17.54 10.82
N ILE A 76 2.21 -17.38 12.11
CA ILE A 76 2.14 -16.10 12.82
C ILE A 76 3.51 -15.41 12.77
N VAL A 77 3.51 -14.12 12.43
CA VAL A 77 4.72 -13.30 12.31
C VAL A 77 4.88 -12.43 13.55
N GLN A 78 6.05 -12.51 14.16
CA GLN A 78 6.45 -11.64 15.27
C GLN A 78 7.31 -10.48 14.71
N PRO A 79 6.90 -9.21 14.88
CA PRO A 79 7.58 -8.06 14.28
C PRO A 79 8.74 -7.56 15.16
N LEU A 80 9.85 -8.30 15.18
CA LEU A 80 11.04 -7.97 15.99
C LEU A 80 11.61 -6.57 15.73
N LEU A 81 11.37 -6.02 14.54
CA LEU A 81 11.74 -4.65 14.17
C LEU A 81 11.18 -3.56 15.09
N LEU A 82 10.15 -3.86 15.91
CA LEU A 82 9.57 -2.92 16.85
C LEU A 82 10.39 -2.78 18.14
N ASP A 83 11.34 -3.69 18.38
CA ASP A 83 12.13 -3.75 19.60
C ASP A 83 13.46 -2.98 19.50
N PHE A 84 13.71 -2.32 18.36
CA PHE A 84 14.94 -1.58 18.10
C PHE A 84 14.78 -0.52 17.00
N ASP A 85 15.81 0.31 16.81
CA ASP A 85 15.89 1.18 15.64
C ASP A 85 16.18 0.35 14.40
N PHE A 86 15.14 0.05 13.63
CA PHE A 86 15.22 -0.78 12.44
C PHE A 86 15.95 -0.11 11.27
N THR A 87 16.33 1.17 11.37
CA THR A 87 16.99 1.93 10.29
C THR A 87 18.24 1.19 9.79
N GLY A 88 18.27 0.91 8.49
CA GLY A 88 19.39 0.19 7.85
C GLY A 88 19.46 -1.32 8.16
N SER A 89 18.52 -1.85 8.94
CA SER A 89 18.36 -3.29 9.17
C SER A 89 17.16 -3.88 8.44
N CYS A 90 16.08 -3.10 8.30
CA CYS A 90 14.84 -3.52 7.67
C CYS A 90 14.33 -2.46 6.68
N GLU A 91 13.79 -2.86 5.54
CA GLU A 91 12.91 -2.01 4.72
C GLU A 91 11.46 -2.47 4.85
N ARG A 92 10.51 -1.55 4.64
CA ARG A 92 9.08 -1.81 4.82
C ARG A 92 8.29 -1.18 3.69
N ALA A 93 7.35 -1.95 3.13
CA ALA A 93 6.38 -1.48 2.16
C ALA A 93 4.97 -1.71 2.73
N THR A 94 4.23 -0.63 2.98
CA THR A 94 2.95 -0.66 3.72
C THR A 94 1.74 -0.24 2.88
N ASP A 95 1.96 0.24 1.66
CA ASP A 95 0.91 0.75 0.81
C ASP A 95 1.24 0.58 -0.69
N SER A 96 0.34 1.07 -1.53
CA SER A 96 0.49 1.05 -2.99
C SER A 96 1.67 1.87 -3.53
N ASN A 97 2.32 2.70 -2.72
CA ASN A 97 3.56 3.39 -3.10
C ASN A 97 4.78 2.50 -2.84
N GLY A 98 4.71 1.61 -1.85
CA GLY A 98 5.76 0.66 -1.51
C GLY A 98 5.76 -0.61 -2.36
N TYR A 99 4.60 -1.00 -2.92
CA TYR A 99 4.51 -2.21 -3.74
C TYR A 99 3.50 -2.12 -4.90
N SER A 100 3.69 -2.92 -5.94
CA SER A 100 2.70 -3.12 -7.01
C SER A 100 2.79 -4.50 -7.67
N LEU A 101 1.83 -4.80 -8.55
CA LEU A 101 1.85 -6.00 -9.39
C LEU A 101 2.70 -5.76 -10.64
N ARG A 102 3.49 -6.77 -11.01
CA ARG A 102 4.20 -6.80 -12.29
C ARG A 102 4.02 -8.13 -12.98
N ILE A 103 3.38 -8.14 -14.13
CA ILE A 103 3.02 -9.38 -14.82
C ILE A 103 3.57 -9.30 -16.24
N GLN A 104 4.31 -10.33 -16.67
CA GLN A 104 4.91 -10.41 -18.00
C GLN A 104 5.65 -9.12 -18.40
N GLY A 105 6.43 -8.57 -17.46
CA GLY A 105 7.21 -7.36 -17.66
C GLY A 105 6.45 -6.03 -17.62
N LYS A 106 5.11 -6.04 -17.49
CA LYS A 106 4.27 -4.83 -17.36
C LYS A 106 3.93 -4.54 -15.90
N ASP A 107 4.11 -3.28 -15.48
CA ASP A 107 3.67 -2.78 -14.16
C ASP A 107 2.16 -2.51 -14.20
N TYR A 108 1.42 -3.12 -13.27
CA TYR A 108 -0.03 -3.02 -13.12
C TYR A 108 -0.46 -2.18 -11.90
N GLY A 109 0.46 -1.41 -11.30
CA GLY A 109 0.19 -0.61 -10.09
C GLY A 109 -0.90 0.45 -10.26
N LEU A 110 -1.21 0.86 -11.49
CA LEU A 110 -2.31 1.78 -11.78
C LEU A 110 -3.61 1.05 -12.06
N GLU A 111 -3.57 -0.16 -12.63
CA GLU A 111 -4.75 -0.92 -13.05
C GLU A 111 -5.31 -1.82 -11.94
N TYR A 112 -4.46 -2.26 -11.00
CA TYR A 112 -4.84 -3.18 -9.93
C TYR A 112 -4.55 -2.62 -8.54
N LEU A 113 -5.42 -2.98 -7.59
CA LEU A 113 -5.28 -2.71 -6.17
C LEU A 113 -5.00 -4.01 -5.44
N LEU A 114 -3.91 -4.05 -4.68
CA LEU A 114 -3.62 -5.18 -3.80
C LEU A 114 -4.49 -5.12 -2.55
N ARG A 115 -5.22 -6.20 -2.29
CA ARG A 115 -6.15 -6.34 -1.17
C ARG A 115 -6.00 -7.71 -0.53
N ILE A 116 -6.34 -7.77 0.74
CA ILE A 116 -6.45 -9.04 1.47
C ILE A 116 -7.93 -9.28 1.75
N VAL A 117 -8.40 -10.46 1.34
CA VAL A 117 -9.80 -10.86 1.48
C VAL A 117 -9.86 -12.21 2.20
N GLN A 118 -10.85 -12.38 3.06
CA GLN A 118 -11.08 -13.64 3.75
C GLN A 118 -11.90 -14.57 2.84
N ARG A 119 -11.42 -15.79 2.61
CA ARG A 119 -12.09 -16.83 1.82
C ARG A 119 -11.81 -18.19 2.42
N ASN A 120 -12.83 -19.05 2.49
CA ASN A 120 -12.67 -20.48 2.83
C ASN A 120 -11.81 -20.74 4.09
N GLY A 121 -11.96 -19.92 5.14
CA GLY A 121 -11.21 -20.14 6.38
C GLY A 121 -9.75 -19.64 6.36
N GLU A 122 -9.34 -18.86 5.37
CA GLU A 122 -8.02 -18.23 5.29
C GLU A 122 -8.08 -16.79 4.74
N LEU A 123 -6.94 -16.10 4.74
CA LEU A 123 -6.77 -14.83 4.05
C LEU A 123 -6.05 -15.04 2.71
N VAL A 124 -6.54 -14.35 1.69
CA VAL A 124 -6.04 -14.42 0.33
C VAL A 124 -5.58 -13.02 -0.10
N LEU A 125 -4.33 -12.93 -0.54
CA LEU A 125 -3.80 -11.74 -1.21
C LEU A 125 -4.25 -11.75 -2.67
N VAL A 126 -4.97 -10.71 -3.06
CA VAL A 126 -5.56 -10.58 -4.39
C VAL A 126 -5.24 -9.22 -5.01
N GLY A 127 -5.06 -9.22 -6.33
CA GLY A 127 -5.10 -8.04 -7.17
C GLY A 127 -6.52 -7.82 -7.63
N THR A 128 -7.19 -6.80 -7.08
CA THR A 128 -8.52 -6.39 -7.54
C THR A 128 -8.38 -5.32 -8.62
N PRO A 129 -8.93 -5.54 -9.83
CA PRO A 129 -8.82 -4.56 -10.89
C PRO A 129 -9.66 -3.32 -10.59
N ARG A 130 -9.19 -2.17 -11.06
CA ARG A 130 -9.98 -0.93 -11.05
C ARG A 130 -11.05 -0.93 -12.13
N ASN A 131 -10.83 -1.66 -13.23
CA ASN A 131 -11.82 -1.88 -14.25
C ASN A 131 -12.64 -3.13 -13.89
N PRO A 132 -13.96 -3.03 -13.63
CA PRO A 132 -14.78 -4.16 -13.23
C PRO A 132 -14.97 -5.22 -14.34
N ARG A 133 -14.53 -4.94 -15.58
CA ARG A 133 -14.53 -5.91 -16.68
C ARG A 133 -13.31 -6.83 -16.67
N GLN A 134 -12.34 -6.57 -15.80
CA GLN A 134 -11.16 -7.43 -15.65
C GLN A 134 -11.36 -8.38 -14.49
N SER A 135 -10.70 -9.53 -14.58
CA SER A 135 -10.71 -10.55 -13.54
C SER A 135 -9.76 -10.24 -12.39
N GLU A 136 -10.15 -10.63 -11.18
CA GLU A 136 -9.26 -10.62 -10.02
C GLU A 136 -8.12 -11.63 -10.18
N VAL A 137 -6.95 -11.30 -9.62
CA VAL A 137 -5.76 -12.17 -9.64
C VAL A 137 -5.42 -12.64 -8.23
N ILE A 138 -5.27 -13.95 -8.03
CA ILE A 138 -4.81 -14.52 -6.76
C ILE A 138 -3.28 -14.59 -6.76
N ILE A 139 -2.67 -14.13 -5.67
CA ILE A 139 -1.22 -13.95 -5.56
C ILE A 139 -0.62 -14.75 -4.40
N GLY A 140 -1.34 -14.87 -3.29
CA GLY A 140 -0.83 -15.53 -2.10
C GLY A 140 -1.91 -15.87 -1.09
N ARG A 141 -1.55 -16.72 -0.12
CA ARG A 141 -2.46 -17.31 0.87
C ARG A 141 -1.81 -17.46 2.24
N THR A 142 -2.58 -17.29 3.32
CA THR A 142 -2.10 -17.51 4.69
C THR A 142 -2.21 -18.96 5.15
N LYS A 143 -2.88 -19.84 4.39
CA LYS A 143 -3.10 -21.26 4.73
C LYS A 143 -3.84 -21.47 6.05
N GLY A 144 -4.69 -20.50 6.42
CA GLY A 144 -5.48 -20.53 7.64
C GLY A 144 -5.82 -19.15 8.15
N LEU A 145 -6.68 -19.10 9.15
CA LEU A 145 -7.04 -17.89 9.90
C LEU A 145 -6.46 -17.96 11.30
N GLY A 146 -5.98 -16.82 11.76
CA GLY A 146 -5.38 -16.67 13.08
C GLY A 146 -5.48 -15.23 13.54
N THR A 147 -4.94 -14.98 14.71
CA THR A 147 -4.89 -13.64 15.30
C THR A 147 -3.52 -13.00 15.08
N GLY A 148 -3.49 -11.69 14.86
CA GLY A 148 -2.24 -10.94 14.71
C GLY A 148 -1.73 -10.91 13.27
N LEU A 149 -0.41 -10.74 13.11
CA LEU A 149 0.25 -10.73 11.81
C LEU A 149 0.37 -12.15 11.29
N MET A 150 -0.12 -12.42 10.08
CA MET A 150 -0.02 -13.74 9.44
C MET A 150 0.85 -13.66 8.20
N GLN A 151 1.72 -14.65 7.99
CA GLN A 151 2.52 -14.75 6.77
C GLN A 151 1.61 -15.09 5.59
N ILE A 152 1.82 -14.40 4.48
CA ILE A 152 1.21 -14.71 3.19
C ILE A 152 2.26 -15.44 2.36
N TYR A 153 1.99 -16.70 2.05
CA TYR A 153 2.78 -17.47 1.10
C TYR A 153 2.37 -17.08 -0.30
N LEU A 154 3.31 -16.59 -1.11
CA LEU A 154 3.08 -16.40 -2.54
C LEU A 154 2.82 -17.77 -3.18
N ILE A 155 1.82 -17.85 -4.05
CA ILE A 155 1.54 -19.09 -4.79
C ILE A 155 2.57 -19.27 -5.90
N ASP A 156 2.70 -20.49 -6.41
CA ASP A 156 3.64 -20.83 -7.47
C ASP A 156 3.53 -19.88 -8.67
N GLY A 157 4.69 -19.45 -9.18
CA GLY A 157 4.81 -18.47 -10.25
C GLY A 157 4.88 -17.01 -9.80
N TRP A 158 4.64 -16.72 -8.52
CA TRP A 158 4.83 -15.40 -7.92
C TRP A 158 6.12 -15.33 -7.10
N ARG A 159 6.79 -14.19 -7.15
CA ARG A 159 7.98 -13.88 -6.34
C ARG A 159 8.12 -12.37 -6.14
N PHE A 160 8.97 -11.96 -5.22
CA PHE A 160 9.37 -10.56 -5.08
C PHE A 160 10.44 -10.19 -6.09
N THR A 161 10.38 -8.96 -6.62
CA THR A 161 11.51 -8.30 -7.28
C THR A 161 11.55 -6.84 -6.82
N LYS A 162 12.67 -6.13 -7.02
CA LYS A 162 12.74 -4.68 -6.73
C LYS A 162 12.65 -3.87 -8.01
N ARG A 163 11.95 -2.75 -7.95
CA ARG A 163 12.03 -1.73 -9.00
C ARG A 163 13.46 -1.24 -9.11
N SER A 164 13.96 -1.05 -10.32
CA SER A 164 15.28 -0.50 -10.54
C SER A 164 15.28 0.60 -11.59
N LEU A 165 16.27 1.48 -11.46
CA LEU A 165 16.54 2.57 -12.38
C LEU A 165 18.03 2.63 -12.66
N ALA A 166 18.41 2.46 -13.94
CA ALA A 166 19.82 2.42 -14.36
C ALA A 166 20.67 1.43 -13.52
N GLY A 167 20.12 0.25 -13.25
CA GLY A 167 20.77 -0.81 -12.47
C GLY A 167 20.74 -0.63 -10.95
N GLN A 168 20.29 0.51 -10.42
CA GLN A 168 20.15 0.75 -8.98
C GLN A 168 18.79 0.28 -8.46
N ASN A 169 18.79 -0.47 -7.36
CA ASN A 169 17.56 -0.89 -6.69
C ASN A 169 16.90 0.29 -5.98
N LEU A 170 15.60 0.46 -6.20
CA LEU A 170 14.74 1.39 -5.49
C LEU A 170 13.97 0.64 -4.40
N SER A 171 13.39 1.37 -3.45
CA SER A 171 12.62 0.78 -2.33
C SER A 171 11.35 0.05 -2.78
N HIS A 172 10.77 0.41 -3.94
CA HIS A 172 9.52 -0.17 -4.41
C HIS A 172 9.66 -1.66 -4.78
N ILE A 173 8.73 -2.48 -4.28
CA ILE A 173 8.73 -3.93 -4.44
C ILE A 173 7.65 -4.34 -5.46
N TYR A 174 8.01 -5.19 -6.40
CA TYR A 174 7.04 -5.84 -7.26
C TYR A 174 6.70 -7.22 -6.74
N LEU A 175 5.40 -7.54 -6.70
CA LEU A 175 4.95 -8.93 -6.75
C LEU A 175 4.89 -9.32 -8.23
N THR A 176 5.85 -10.15 -8.64
CA THR A 176 6.13 -10.42 -10.05
C THR A 176 5.68 -11.81 -10.45
N ALA A 177 4.99 -11.87 -11.59
CA ALA A 177 4.63 -13.12 -12.26
C ALA A 177 4.99 -13.06 -13.76
N ASP A 178 6.10 -13.68 -14.10
CA ASP A 178 6.69 -13.77 -15.46
C ASP A 178 7.25 -15.17 -15.74
N SER A 179 7.04 -16.14 -14.83
CA SER A 179 7.41 -17.54 -15.04
C SER A 179 6.56 -18.15 -16.16
N PRO A 180 7.13 -19.02 -17.02
CA PRO A 180 6.35 -19.77 -18.01
C PRO A 180 5.31 -20.71 -17.37
N SER A 181 5.44 -21.04 -16.08
CA SER A 181 4.42 -21.80 -15.31
C SER A 181 3.27 -20.94 -14.80
N PHE A 182 3.37 -19.62 -14.89
CA PHE A 182 2.29 -18.72 -14.50
C PHE A 182 1.22 -18.71 -15.59
N ASN A 183 0.01 -19.16 -15.23
CA ASN A 183 -1.17 -19.07 -16.10
C ASN A 183 -2.06 -17.91 -15.62
N PRO A 184 -1.82 -16.67 -16.08
CA PRO A 184 -2.68 -15.55 -15.72
C PRO A 184 -4.11 -15.73 -16.26
N PRO A 185 -5.11 -15.05 -15.66
CA PRO A 185 -6.39 -14.84 -16.32
C PRO A 185 -6.19 -14.40 -17.79
N PRO A 186 -6.91 -14.99 -18.77
CA PRO A 186 -6.68 -14.76 -20.21
C PRO A 186 -6.67 -13.29 -20.64
N GLU A 187 -7.42 -12.44 -19.93
CA GLU A 187 -7.52 -11.00 -20.17
C GLU A 187 -6.21 -10.23 -19.92
N LEU A 188 -5.32 -10.77 -19.09
CA LEU A 188 -4.00 -10.17 -18.83
C LEU A 188 -2.98 -10.49 -19.93
N LEU A 189 -3.20 -11.55 -20.70
CA LEU A 189 -2.37 -11.95 -21.85
C LEU A 189 -2.73 -11.18 -23.12
N ALA A 190 -3.95 -10.65 -23.21
CA ALA A 190 -4.44 -9.88 -24.37
C ALA A 190 -3.80 -8.47 -24.51
N GLY A 191 -2.80 -8.15 -23.69
CA GLY A 191 -2.11 -6.85 -23.64
C GLY A 191 -1.14 -6.56 -24.80
N THR A 192 -1.33 -7.16 -25.98
CA THR A 192 -0.53 -6.84 -27.17
C THR A 192 -1.37 -6.95 -28.44
N GLN A 193 -2.38 -6.09 -28.59
CA GLN A 193 -2.88 -5.61 -29.88
C GLN A 193 -3.89 -4.48 -29.63
N SER A 194 -3.43 -3.23 -29.73
CA SER A 194 -4.33 -2.14 -30.14
C SER A 194 -4.69 -2.38 -31.60
N SER A 195 -5.63 -3.30 -31.87
CA SER A 195 -6.37 -3.25 -33.13
C SER A 195 -7.39 -2.14 -32.99
N ILE A 196 -7.14 -1.03 -33.67
CA ILE A 196 -8.13 0.01 -33.94
C ILE A 196 -9.40 -0.70 -34.46
N PRO A 197 -10.58 -0.52 -33.83
CA PRO A 197 -11.82 -1.07 -34.39
C PRO A 197 -12.04 -0.44 -35.77
N PRO A 198 -12.32 -1.22 -36.83
CA PRO A 198 -12.72 -0.62 -38.09
C PRO A 198 -14.02 0.17 -37.86
N THR A 199 -13.98 1.44 -38.22
CA THR A 199 -15.10 2.37 -38.20
C THR A 199 -16.34 1.72 -38.82
N PRO A 200 -17.48 1.60 -38.12
CA PRO A 200 -18.71 1.16 -38.74
C PRO A 200 -19.19 2.24 -39.73
N PRO A 201 -19.77 1.87 -40.90
CA PRO A 201 -20.26 2.83 -41.86
C PRO A 201 -21.45 3.64 -41.30
N PRO A 202 -21.68 4.87 -41.80
CA PRO A 202 -22.70 5.76 -41.27
C PRO A 202 -24.10 5.17 -41.43
N ARG A 203 -24.86 5.08 -40.33
CA ARG A 203 -26.26 4.66 -40.34
C ARG A 203 -27.12 5.84 -40.80
N GLU A 204 -27.80 5.69 -41.93
CA GLU A 204 -28.81 6.63 -42.42
C GLU A 204 -29.98 6.74 -41.44
N SER A 205 -30.42 7.99 -41.25
CA SER A 205 -31.58 8.37 -40.45
C SER A 205 -32.87 7.78 -41.00
N VAL A 206 -33.62 7.05 -40.17
CA VAL A 206 -35.04 6.79 -40.41
C VAL A 206 -35.87 7.43 -39.30
N LYS A 207 -36.88 8.15 -39.78
CA LYS A 207 -37.79 9.10 -39.14
C LYS A 207 -38.72 8.44 -38.13
N ALA A 208 -39.07 9.20 -37.10
CA ALA A 208 -40.01 8.83 -36.04
C ALA A 208 -41.46 8.76 -36.54
N GLU A 209 -42.21 7.78 -36.05
CA GLU A 209 -43.67 7.81 -35.94
C GLU A 209 -44.10 7.19 -34.60
N THR A 210 -45.08 7.84 -33.97
CA THR A 210 -45.65 7.55 -32.64
C THR A 210 -47.07 6.93 -32.84
N PRO A 211 -47.83 6.61 -31.77
CA PRO A 211 -48.04 5.27 -31.21
C PRO A 211 -49.45 4.70 -31.47
N VAL A 212 -49.65 3.38 -31.29
CA VAL A 212 -50.98 2.79 -31.06
C VAL A 212 -50.91 1.68 -30.00
N ASN A 213 -51.71 1.86 -28.94
CA ASN A 213 -52.12 0.89 -27.92
C ASN A 213 -53.33 0.08 -28.47
N PRO A 214 -53.54 -1.19 -28.10
CA PRO A 214 -54.52 -1.43 -27.03
C PRO A 214 -54.24 -2.64 -26.11
N ALA A 215 -54.41 -2.39 -24.81
CA ALA A 215 -55.12 -3.16 -23.79
C ALA A 215 -55.30 -4.69 -23.95
N ALA A 216 -54.79 -5.44 -22.97
CA ALA A 216 -55.57 -6.40 -22.15
C ALA A 216 -54.74 -6.87 -20.92
N ASN A 217 -55.40 -6.90 -19.76
CA ASN A 217 -55.00 -7.43 -18.45
C ASN A 217 -56.10 -8.43 -18.04
N PRO A 218 -56.04 -9.22 -16.93
CA PRO A 218 -54.93 -9.65 -16.07
C PRO A 218 -54.84 -11.20 -15.92
N GLU A 219 -53.71 -11.71 -15.40
CA GLU A 219 -53.78 -12.84 -14.47
C GLU A 219 -52.75 -12.65 -13.36
N VAL A 220 -53.25 -12.37 -12.17
CA VAL A 220 -52.52 -12.27 -10.91
C VAL A 220 -52.38 -13.68 -10.36
N ARG A 221 -51.14 -14.15 -10.14
CA ARG A 221 -50.88 -15.32 -9.28
C ARG A 221 -50.16 -14.84 -8.03
N GLU A 222 -50.93 -14.75 -6.95
CA GLU A 222 -50.43 -14.72 -5.59
C GLU A 222 -49.61 -15.98 -5.31
N TYR A 223 -48.40 -15.79 -4.78
CA TYR A 223 -47.63 -16.85 -4.13
C TYR A 223 -47.64 -16.59 -2.64
N THR A 224 -48.56 -17.24 -1.96
CA THR A 224 -48.60 -17.35 -0.50
C THR A 224 -47.79 -18.58 -0.12
N PHE A 225 -46.65 -18.41 0.56
CA PHE A 225 -46.00 -19.52 1.27
C PHE A 225 -45.93 -19.20 2.77
N THR A 226 -46.70 -20.02 3.47
CA THR A 226 -46.93 -20.13 4.90
C THR A 226 -45.64 -20.37 5.67
N ALA A 227 -45.45 -19.61 6.75
CA ALA A 227 -44.48 -19.89 7.80
C ALA A 227 -44.91 -21.12 8.61
N ALA A 228 -43.99 -22.06 8.84
CA ALA A 228 -44.17 -23.14 9.80
C ALA A 228 -43.30 -22.86 11.02
N GLU A 229 -43.96 -22.64 12.15
CA GLU A 229 -43.40 -22.54 13.48
C GLU A 229 -43.87 -23.76 14.28
N THR A 230 -42.94 -24.51 14.88
CA THR A 230 -43.14 -25.36 16.08
C THR A 230 -41.76 -25.86 16.53
N ALA A 231 -41.26 -25.38 17.67
CA ALA A 231 -41.28 -26.04 18.99
C ALA A 231 -40.32 -27.25 19.07
N VAL A 232 -39.09 -27.07 19.58
CA VAL A 232 -38.62 -27.40 20.95
C VAL A 232 -38.83 -28.87 21.34
N GLU A 233 -37.75 -29.65 21.35
CA GLU A 233 -37.64 -30.81 22.24
C GLU A 233 -36.22 -30.90 22.80
N SER A 234 -36.13 -30.78 24.12
CA SER A 234 -34.95 -30.86 24.96
C SER A 234 -34.82 -32.27 25.53
N ASN A 235 -33.68 -32.94 25.35
CA ASN A 235 -33.34 -34.10 26.17
C ASN A 235 -31.84 -34.08 26.55
N PRO A 236 -31.48 -34.15 27.85
CA PRO A 236 -30.10 -34.07 28.32
C PRO A 236 -29.45 -35.43 28.67
N GLN A 237 -28.10 -35.41 28.65
CA GLN A 237 -27.12 -36.27 29.37
C GLN A 237 -26.75 -37.67 28.82
N PRO A 238 -25.54 -38.22 29.15
CA PRO A 238 -24.63 -37.84 30.25
C PRO A 238 -23.17 -37.51 29.88
N VAL A 239 -22.59 -36.67 30.74
CA VAL A 239 -21.15 -36.37 30.84
C VAL A 239 -20.47 -37.52 31.56
N VAL A 240 -19.52 -38.19 30.90
CA VAL A 240 -18.60 -39.14 31.54
C VAL A 240 -17.37 -38.37 31.98
N ASN A 241 -17.27 -38.14 33.29
CA ASN A 241 -16.07 -37.66 33.97
C ASN A 241 -15.13 -38.84 34.21
N ASN A 242 -14.02 -38.92 33.49
CA ASN A 242 -12.87 -39.72 33.89
C ASN A 242 -11.67 -38.79 34.18
N PRO A 243 -11.12 -38.80 35.41
CA PRO A 243 -9.90 -38.08 35.73
C PRO A 243 -8.69 -38.77 35.11
N VAL A 244 -7.90 -38.02 34.33
CA VAL A 244 -6.57 -38.41 33.86
C VAL A 244 -5.55 -38.06 34.96
N PRO A 245 -4.63 -38.95 35.37
CA PRO A 245 -3.59 -38.63 36.34
C PRO A 245 -2.53 -37.70 35.76
N GLU A 246 -2.27 -36.58 36.43
CA GLU A 246 -1.11 -35.71 36.18
C GLU A 246 0.21 -36.44 36.51
N PRO A 247 1.21 -36.46 35.62
CA PRO A 247 2.58 -36.75 36.02
C PRO A 247 3.22 -35.48 36.60
N ASN A 248 3.49 -35.53 37.90
CA ASN A 248 4.35 -34.59 38.62
C ASN A 248 5.74 -34.51 37.95
N LEU A 249 6.01 -33.42 37.25
CA LEU A 249 7.37 -33.05 36.82
C LEU A 249 7.64 -31.62 37.25
N THR A 250 8.26 -31.48 38.41
CA THR A 250 8.95 -30.26 38.86
C THR A 250 10.00 -29.84 37.82
N PRO A 251 9.97 -28.61 37.28
CA PRO A 251 11.07 -28.09 36.48
C PRO A 251 12.28 -27.77 37.37
N PRO A 252 13.52 -28.13 37.01
CA PRO A 252 14.71 -27.63 37.70
C PRO A 252 14.90 -26.14 37.41
N SER A 253 15.24 -25.37 38.44
CA SER A 253 15.57 -23.94 38.33
C SER A 253 16.75 -23.70 37.37
N PRO A 254 16.72 -22.64 36.54
CA PRO A 254 17.87 -22.31 35.70
C PRO A 254 19.02 -21.76 36.54
N VAL A 255 20.18 -22.42 36.44
CA VAL A 255 21.45 -21.92 36.97
C VAL A 255 21.89 -20.73 36.12
N THR A 256 21.90 -19.54 36.70
CA THR A 256 22.48 -18.34 36.09
C THR A 256 24.01 -18.34 36.28
N PRO A 257 24.82 -18.16 35.21
CA PRO A 257 26.22 -17.81 35.38
C PRO A 257 26.33 -16.37 35.92
N ASN A 258 27.00 -16.21 37.06
CA ASN A 258 27.39 -14.93 37.64
C ASN A 258 28.19 -14.09 36.63
N LEU A 259 27.56 -13.07 36.05
CA LEU A 259 28.25 -11.94 35.40
C LEU A 259 28.48 -10.84 36.46
N PRO A 260 29.66 -10.20 36.50
CA PRO A 260 29.94 -9.13 37.46
C PRO A 260 29.01 -7.92 37.24
N PRO A 261 28.62 -7.21 38.31
CA PRO A 261 27.70 -6.08 38.19
C PRO A 261 28.36 -4.92 37.43
N LEU A 262 27.73 -4.50 36.34
CA LEU A 262 28.05 -3.25 35.68
C LEU A 262 27.63 -2.10 36.60
N THR A 263 28.58 -1.28 37.01
CA THR A 263 28.35 -0.04 37.76
C THR A 263 27.43 0.90 36.97
N PRO A 264 26.37 1.46 37.57
CA PRO A 264 25.52 2.44 36.90
C PRO A 264 26.30 3.74 36.63
N PRO A 265 26.13 4.39 35.47
CA PRO A 265 26.70 5.70 35.22
C PRO A 265 26.03 6.76 36.11
N ASN A 266 26.86 7.71 36.54
CA ASN A 266 26.59 8.76 37.50
C ASN A 266 25.39 9.65 37.11
N SER A 267 24.35 9.68 37.94
CA SER A 267 23.17 10.54 37.79
C SER A 267 23.49 11.97 38.24
N GLN A 268 24.04 12.80 37.34
CA GLN A 268 24.00 14.25 37.53
C GLN A 268 22.72 14.81 36.91
N ASN A 269 21.81 15.26 37.78
CA ASN A 269 20.66 16.09 37.47
C ASN A 269 21.08 17.32 36.67
N ASN A 270 20.57 17.48 35.45
CA ASN A 270 20.43 18.77 34.78
C ASN A 270 19.25 18.70 33.79
N ASN A 271 18.10 19.28 34.19
CA ASN A 271 17.04 19.66 33.26
C ASN A 271 17.55 20.83 32.40
N ALA A 272 18.22 20.53 31.30
CA ALA A 272 18.54 21.49 30.25
C ALA A 272 17.75 21.12 28.99
N ILE A 273 16.83 22.00 28.58
CA ILE A 273 16.29 22.00 27.22
C ILE A 273 17.50 22.18 26.29
N VAL A 274 17.84 21.14 25.54
CA VAL A 274 18.86 21.21 24.49
C VAL A 274 18.21 21.88 23.26
N PRO A 275 18.67 23.06 22.81
CA PRO A 275 18.20 23.63 21.54
C PRO A 275 18.63 22.73 20.37
N PRO A 276 17.86 22.70 19.26
CA PRO A 276 18.21 21.88 18.12
C PRO A 276 19.59 22.29 17.55
N PRO A 277 20.43 21.34 17.12
CA PRO A 277 21.69 21.66 16.49
C PRO A 277 21.46 22.47 15.21
N PRO A 278 22.33 23.43 14.88
CA PRO A 278 22.22 24.19 13.63
C PRO A 278 22.39 23.24 12.43
N PRO A 279 21.74 23.52 11.28
CA PRO A 279 21.79 22.64 10.12
C PRO A 279 23.22 22.55 9.59
N ARG A 280 23.82 21.36 9.73
CA ARG A 280 25.05 21.00 9.00
C ARG A 280 24.66 20.67 7.56
N ASN A 281 25.17 21.46 6.62
CA ASN A 281 25.16 21.17 5.19
C ASN A 281 25.98 19.90 4.90
N LEU A 282 25.34 18.73 4.98
CA LEU A 282 25.78 17.50 4.33
C LEU A 282 24.57 16.88 3.62
N GLY A 283 24.79 16.43 2.39
CA GLY A 283 23.77 16.01 1.43
C GLY A 283 22.66 15.12 2.00
N ASN A 284 21.45 15.53 1.64
CA ASN A 284 20.14 15.02 2.05
C ASN A 284 19.94 13.50 1.80
N PRO A 285 19.66 12.66 2.82
CA PRO A 285 18.90 11.43 2.58
C PRO A 285 17.42 11.83 2.47
N ARG A 286 16.91 11.88 1.24
CA ARG A 286 15.50 12.16 0.97
C ARG A 286 14.63 11.05 1.58
N SER A 287 13.81 11.40 2.57
CA SER A 287 12.61 10.64 2.91
C SER A 287 11.66 10.70 1.71
N LEU A 288 11.37 9.55 1.10
CA LEU A 288 10.60 9.43 -0.16
C LEU A 288 9.08 9.58 0.05
N SER A 289 8.67 10.59 0.81
CA SER A 289 7.27 11.07 0.82
C SER A 289 6.96 12.01 -0.37
N ASP A 290 7.93 12.28 -1.24
CA ASP A 290 7.80 13.20 -2.38
C ASP A 290 8.16 12.53 -3.71
N VAL A 291 7.17 11.94 -4.38
CA VAL A 291 6.97 12.10 -5.83
C VAL A 291 5.46 12.03 -6.10
N ILE A 292 4.75 13.13 -5.86
CA ILE A 292 3.53 13.41 -6.64
C ILE A 292 4.03 13.86 -8.02
N THR A 293 4.01 12.95 -9.01
CA THR A 293 4.34 13.30 -10.41
C THR A 293 3.25 14.20 -10.97
N PHE A 294 3.52 15.51 -11.02
CA PHE A 294 2.77 16.47 -11.85
C PHE A 294 3.24 16.35 -13.30
N ASN A 295 2.67 15.41 -14.06
CA ASN A 295 2.78 15.48 -15.52
C ASN A 295 1.90 16.63 -16.02
N ARG A 296 2.51 17.81 -16.21
CA ARG A 296 2.00 18.84 -17.11
C ARG A 296 2.20 18.35 -18.54
N ALA A 297 1.29 17.53 -19.03
CA ALA A 297 1.13 17.38 -20.48
C ALA A 297 0.59 18.72 -20.99
N ALA A 298 1.36 19.37 -21.86
CA ALA A 298 0.90 20.50 -22.65
C ALA A 298 -0.29 20.05 -23.50
N ALA A 299 -1.48 20.56 -23.17
CA ALA A 299 -2.66 20.45 -24.00
C ALA A 299 -3.20 21.88 -24.25
N ASN A 300 -3.48 22.13 -25.52
CA ASN A 300 -3.99 23.38 -26.10
C ASN A 300 -5.18 23.98 -25.33
N PRO A 301 -5.38 25.32 -25.39
CA PRO A 301 -6.53 25.95 -24.78
C PRO A 301 -7.74 25.80 -25.72
N SER A 302 -8.63 24.87 -25.42
CA SER A 302 -10.00 24.92 -25.92
C SER A 302 -10.98 24.58 -24.81
N SER A 303 -11.60 25.65 -24.31
CA SER A 303 -12.91 25.74 -23.65
C SER A 303 -13.50 24.44 -23.08
N GLY A 304 -13.50 24.35 -21.75
CA GLY A 304 -14.30 23.40 -20.99
C GLY A 304 -14.22 23.76 -19.51
N ASN A 305 -15.26 24.38 -18.97
CA ASN A 305 -15.41 24.65 -17.54
C ASN A 305 -15.33 23.34 -16.75
N MET A 306 -14.16 23.03 -16.18
CA MET A 306 -14.03 22.04 -15.12
C MET A 306 -13.62 22.77 -13.85
N SER A 307 -14.47 22.63 -12.84
CA SER A 307 -14.21 23.08 -11.47
C SER A 307 -12.83 22.61 -11.02
N ASN A 308 -12.05 23.57 -10.56
CA ASN A 308 -10.75 23.38 -9.94
C ASN A 308 -10.96 22.66 -8.59
N SER A 309 -11.21 21.35 -8.63
CA SER A 309 -11.14 20.53 -7.44
C SER A 309 -9.66 20.40 -7.08
N SER A 310 -9.20 21.28 -6.19
CA SER A 310 -8.00 21.06 -5.40
C SER A 310 -8.01 19.60 -4.96
N ARG A 311 -7.05 18.80 -5.44
CA ARG A 311 -6.88 17.41 -5.01
C ARG A 311 -6.36 17.45 -3.58
N GLN A 312 -7.28 17.59 -2.64
CA GLN A 312 -7.03 17.77 -1.22
C GLN A 312 -6.41 16.50 -0.63
N GLY A 313 -5.22 16.62 -0.05
CA GLY A 313 -4.59 15.56 0.73
C GLY A 313 -5.13 15.56 2.16
N PHE A 314 -4.99 14.46 2.88
CA PHE A 314 -5.43 14.33 4.27
C PHE A 314 -4.31 13.75 5.13
N LYS A 315 -3.89 14.45 6.18
CA LYS A 315 -2.98 13.89 7.20
C LYS A 315 -3.79 13.49 8.42
N VAL A 316 -3.43 12.37 9.05
CA VAL A 316 -4.09 11.93 10.29
C VAL A 316 -3.15 12.17 11.46
N VAL A 317 -3.66 12.87 12.47
CA VAL A 317 -2.94 13.15 13.71
C VAL A 317 -3.68 12.59 14.92
N ILE A 318 -2.95 12.01 15.87
CA ILE A 318 -3.50 11.26 17.01
C ILE A 318 -2.94 11.82 18.32
N GLU A 319 -3.78 11.94 19.34
CA GLU A 319 -3.39 12.24 20.71
C GLU A 319 -2.97 10.95 21.43
N ALA A 320 -1.67 10.69 21.50
CA ALA A 320 -1.10 9.60 22.30
C ALA A 320 -0.41 10.16 23.54
N LYS A 321 -1.14 10.21 24.67
CA LYS A 321 -0.68 10.85 25.91
C LYS A 321 0.14 9.90 26.76
N THR A 322 -0.29 8.64 26.83
CA THR A 322 0.35 7.60 27.64
C THR A 322 1.36 6.79 26.82
N GLU A 323 2.24 6.05 27.50
CA GLU A 323 3.19 5.17 26.80
C GLU A 323 2.45 4.03 26.09
N SER A 324 1.37 3.49 26.68
CA SER A 324 0.51 2.50 26.02
C SER A 324 -0.13 3.02 24.73
N ASP A 325 -0.56 4.29 24.70
CA ASP A 325 -1.12 4.89 23.48
C ASP A 325 -0.04 4.97 22.39
N ARG A 326 1.20 5.32 22.76
CA ARG A 326 2.33 5.43 21.82
C ARG A 326 2.74 4.06 21.30
N THR A 327 2.82 3.05 22.16
CA THR A 327 3.08 1.66 21.75
C THR A 327 2.03 1.19 20.75
N ARG A 328 0.75 1.48 21.01
CA ARG A 328 -0.34 1.14 20.09
C ARG A 328 -0.28 1.90 18.77
N VAL A 329 0.03 3.20 18.80
CA VAL A 329 0.23 3.99 17.58
C VAL A 329 1.38 3.40 16.76
N ARG A 330 2.52 3.10 17.39
CA ARG A 330 3.70 2.52 16.72
C ARG A 330 3.48 1.09 16.23
N SER A 331 2.66 0.29 16.91
CA SER A 331 2.40 -1.10 16.48
C SER A 331 1.58 -1.16 15.19
N LEU A 332 0.65 -0.22 15.00
CA LEU A 332 -0.20 -0.15 13.79
C LEU A 332 0.41 0.77 12.72
N TYR A 333 1.04 1.87 13.14
CA TYR A 333 1.68 2.87 12.30
C TYR A 333 3.12 3.09 12.76
N PRO A 334 4.04 2.18 12.42
CA PRO A 334 5.45 2.30 12.80
C PRO A 334 6.15 3.55 12.25
N ASP A 335 5.66 4.16 11.15
CA ASP A 335 6.14 5.45 10.63
C ASP A 335 5.57 6.66 11.38
N ALA A 336 4.70 6.43 12.36
CA ALA A 336 4.13 7.52 13.11
C ALA A 336 5.22 8.27 13.86
N PHE A 337 5.21 9.59 13.74
CA PHE A 337 6.20 10.44 14.38
C PHE A 337 5.52 11.54 15.23
N PRO A 338 6.14 11.92 16.36
CA PRO A 338 5.62 13.00 17.19
C PRO A 338 5.73 14.33 16.44
N THR A 339 4.67 15.13 16.49
CA THR A 339 4.60 16.47 15.89
C THR A 339 3.71 17.40 16.73
N SER A 340 3.49 18.63 16.26
CA SER A 340 2.58 19.59 16.87
C SER A 340 1.50 19.99 15.86
N HIS A 341 0.24 19.98 16.29
CA HIS A 341 -0.89 20.49 15.53
C HIS A 341 -1.72 21.41 16.41
N GLN A 342 -1.91 22.66 15.98
CA GLN A 342 -2.61 23.71 16.76
C GLN A 342 -2.05 23.87 18.18
N GLY A 343 -0.72 23.83 18.33
CA GLY A 343 -0.05 23.97 19.63
C GLY A 343 -0.14 22.74 20.55
N ARG A 344 -0.80 21.65 20.12
CA ARG A 344 -0.94 20.41 20.88
C ARG A 344 0.05 19.36 20.37
N ARG A 345 0.73 18.67 21.28
CA ARG A 345 1.60 17.53 20.95
C ARG A 345 0.74 16.36 20.48
N VAL A 346 0.97 15.89 19.26
CA VAL A 346 0.23 14.80 18.60
C VAL A 346 1.21 13.89 17.87
N TRP A 347 0.72 12.79 17.32
CA TRP A 347 1.47 11.88 16.46
C TRP A 347 0.85 11.89 15.06
N GLN A 348 1.63 12.20 14.04
CA GLN A 348 1.17 12.05 12.66
C GLN A 348 1.43 10.62 12.23
N ILE A 349 0.37 9.89 11.83
CA ILE A 349 0.46 8.47 11.48
C ILE A 349 0.58 8.22 9.97
N GLY A 350 0.33 9.24 9.16
CA GLY A 350 0.44 9.16 7.71
C GLY A 350 -0.25 10.31 6.98
N ALA A 351 0.01 10.36 5.67
CA ALA A 351 -0.66 11.22 4.70
C ALA A 351 -1.40 10.35 3.69
N PHE A 352 -2.63 10.75 3.35
CA PHE A 352 -3.57 9.96 2.58
C PHE A 352 -4.15 10.81 1.44
N SER A 353 -4.33 10.20 0.28
CA SER A 353 -4.91 10.84 -0.90
C SER A 353 -6.44 10.90 -0.92
N SER A 354 -7.10 10.32 0.08
CA SER A 354 -8.56 10.26 0.18
C SER A 354 -9.01 10.32 1.64
N ARG A 355 -10.11 11.01 1.91
CA ARG A 355 -10.71 11.11 3.25
C ARG A 355 -11.03 9.73 3.84
N ASP A 356 -11.62 8.83 3.07
CA ASP A 356 -12.00 7.50 3.56
C ASP A 356 -10.80 6.70 4.10
N LYS A 357 -9.64 6.78 3.44
CA LYS A 357 -8.41 6.13 3.92
C LYS A 357 -7.93 6.77 5.23
N ALA A 358 -8.01 8.09 5.34
CA ALA A 358 -7.68 8.80 6.57
C ALA A 358 -8.65 8.45 7.72
N GLU A 359 -9.94 8.28 7.44
CA GLU A 359 -10.96 7.84 8.41
C GLU A 359 -10.71 6.41 8.87
N ASN A 360 -10.45 5.49 7.94
CA ASN A 360 -10.08 4.11 8.29
C ASN A 360 -8.81 4.08 9.16
N ALA A 361 -7.82 4.91 8.82
CA ALA A 361 -6.59 4.99 9.61
C ALA A 361 -6.84 5.51 11.02
N LEU A 362 -7.65 6.56 11.16
CA LEU A 362 -8.08 7.07 12.46
C LEU A 362 -8.87 6.02 13.26
N GLN A 363 -9.76 5.26 12.60
CA GLN A 363 -10.61 4.26 13.25
C GLN A 363 -9.81 3.06 13.78
N SER A 364 -8.74 2.65 13.11
CA SER A 364 -7.87 1.54 13.58
C SER A 364 -7.25 1.81 14.96
N LEU A 365 -7.11 3.08 15.34
CA LEU A 365 -6.53 3.54 16.59
C LEU A 365 -7.57 3.84 17.67
N ALA A 366 -8.86 3.61 17.42
CA ALA A 366 -9.91 3.81 18.42
C ALA A 366 -9.65 2.99 19.70
N PRO A 367 -9.78 3.58 20.92
CA PRO A 367 -10.48 4.82 21.23
C PRO A 367 -9.58 6.07 21.28
N LEU A 368 -8.35 6.02 20.74
CA LEU A 368 -7.47 7.20 20.74
C LEU A 368 -8.12 8.36 19.99
N ARG A 369 -8.04 9.55 20.58
CA ARG A 369 -8.57 10.77 19.95
C ARG A 369 -7.63 11.18 18.84
N GLY A 370 -8.18 11.57 17.69
CA GLY A 370 -7.41 12.09 16.59
C GLY A 370 -8.25 12.89 15.63
N SER A 371 -7.59 13.53 14.67
CA SER A 371 -8.23 14.35 13.67
C SER A 371 -7.61 14.16 12.30
N ILE A 372 -8.45 14.35 11.28
CA ILE A 372 -8.04 14.37 9.88
C ILE A 372 -7.88 15.82 9.50
N VAL A 373 -6.69 16.19 9.06
CA VAL A 373 -6.36 17.55 8.68
C VAL A 373 -6.16 17.57 7.16
N PRO A 374 -6.98 18.30 6.40
CA PRO A 374 -6.74 18.46 4.98
C PRO A 374 -5.49 19.31 4.74
N PHE A 375 -4.79 19.06 3.64
CA PHE A 375 -3.63 19.85 3.21
C PHE A 375 -3.56 19.98 1.69
#